data_AF-A0A7S0D9L1-F1
#
_entry.id   AF-A0A7S0D9L1-F1
#
_cell.length_a   1.000
_cell.length_b   1.000
_cell.length_c   1.000
_cell.angle_alpha   90.00
_cell.angle_beta   90.00
_cell.angle_gamma   90.00
#
_symmetry.space_group_name_H-M   'P 1'
#
loop_
_entity.id
_entity.type
_entity.pdbx_description
1 polymer ?
#
loop_
_entity_poly.entity_id
_entity_poly.type
_entity_poly.pdbx_seq_one_letter_code
_entity_poly.pdbx_strand_id
1 'polypeptide(L)'
;ALWRARATARLADAPVWMREAKLEFPALDADEPDAAQGSTDEALLRVALDEMETHPDVSAAGEAIRYLYRLSCNVAESPKEPRFRRLRVDNTAYVNHALGVRGGTLAMEALGWRVSEDGSACVLSASRGIGEHTLQTLQDRIKAMVAKLAA
;
A
#
# COMPACT_ATOMS: atom_id res chain seq x y z
N ALA A 1 9.60 15.03 12.89
CA ALA A 1 10.83 14.85 13.69
C ALA A 1 11.09 13.39 14.07
N LEU A 2 10.13 12.66 14.66
CA LEU A 2 10.30 11.24 15.05
C LEU A 2 10.40 10.23 13.89
N TRP A 3 9.72 10.48 12.77
CA TRP A 3 9.76 9.58 11.60
C TRP A 3 11.12 9.60 10.88
N ARG A 4 11.78 10.76 10.83
CA ARG A 4 13.15 10.90 10.30
C ARG A 4 14.13 10.08 11.13
N ALA A 5 14.06 10.19 12.47
CA ALA A 5 14.90 9.41 13.37
C ALA A 5 14.71 7.88 13.21
N ARG A 6 13.47 7.42 12.97
CA ARG A 6 13.19 6.00 12.68
C ARG A 6 13.67 5.55 11.29
N ALA A 7 13.63 6.43 10.29
CA ALA A 7 14.17 6.14 8.95
C ALA A 7 15.71 6.05 8.98
N THR A 8 16.37 6.92 9.74
CA THR A 8 17.84 6.86 9.92
C THR A 8 18.27 5.61 10.68
N ALA A 9 17.50 5.18 11.69
CA ALA A 9 17.78 3.94 12.42
C ALA A 9 17.64 2.69 11.54
N ARG A 10 16.67 2.65 10.62
CA ARG A 10 16.50 1.54 9.65
C ARG A 10 17.60 1.46 8.60
N LEU A 11 18.21 2.59 8.23
CA LEU A 11 19.37 2.65 7.33
C LEU A 11 20.67 2.11 7.96
N ALA A 12 20.78 2.16 9.29
CA ALA A 12 21.95 1.65 10.01
C ALA A 12 22.05 0.12 9.96
N ASP A 13 20.91 -0.58 9.97
CA ASP A 13 20.82 -2.04 9.91
C ASP A 13 20.65 -2.60 8.48
N ALA A 14 20.59 -1.72 7.47
CA ALA A 14 20.42 -2.10 6.09
C ALA A 14 21.71 -2.67 5.46
N PRO A 15 21.62 -3.61 4.49
CA PRO A 15 22.77 -4.13 3.77
C PRO A 15 23.50 -3.02 2.98
N VAL A 16 24.81 -3.17 2.78
CA VAL A 16 25.74 -2.12 2.29
C VAL A 16 25.28 -1.44 0.99
N TRP A 17 24.67 -2.20 0.07
CA TRP A 17 24.14 -1.68 -1.19
C TRP A 17 23.01 -0.64 -1.03
N MET A 18 22.38 -0.59 0.15
CA MET A 18 21.34 0.37 0.50
C MET A 18 21.89 1.61 1.22
N ARG A 19 23.14 1.57 1.72
CA ARG A 19 23.83 2.70 2.37
C ARG A 19 24.55 3.62 1.38
N GLU A 20 24.94 3.08 0.23
CA GLU A 20 25.63 3.82 -0.84
C GLU A 20 24.67 4.57 -1.77
N ALA A 21 23.37 4.25 -1.71
CA ALA A 21 22.33 5.04 -2.34
C ALA A 21 22.19 6.37 -1.58
N LYS A 22 22.91 7.38 -2.05
CA LYS A 22 22.77 8.78 -1.63
C LYS A 22 21.35 9.25 -1.95
N LEU A 23 20.40 8.96 -1.05
CA LEU A 23 19.07 9.54 -1.06
C LEU A 23 19.22 11.01 -0.69
N GLU A 24 19.44 11.86 -1.69
CA GLU A 24 19.27 13.30 -1.54
C GLU A 24 17.77 13.55 -1.38
N PHE A 25 17.34 13.72 -0.13
CA PHE A 25 15.97 14.12 0.19
C PHE A 25 15.86 15.62 -0.10
N PRO A 26 15.00 16.05 -1.05
CA PRO A 26 14.77 17.47 -1.26
C PRO A 26 14.21 18.09 0.02
N ALA A 27 14.73 19.26 0.37
CA ALA A 27 14.23 20.04 1.49
C ALA A 27 12.78 20.44 1.18
N LEU A 28 11.82 19.76 1.82
CA LEU A 28 10.41 20.11 1.75
C LEU A 28 10.19 21.36 2.60
N ASP A 29 9.99 22.50 1.94
CA ASP A 29 9.41 23.68 2.53
C ASP A 29 8.01 23.32 3.08
N ALA A 30 7.76 23.69 4.33
CA ALA A 30 6.68 23.14 5.16
C ALA A 30 5.26 23.64 4.83
N ASP A 31 5.04 24.18 3.62
CA ASP A 31 3.78 24.87 3.26
C ASP A 31 3.19 24.45 1.90
N GLU A 32 3.57 23.29 1.33
CA GLU A 32 2.87 22.77 0.15
C GLU A 32 1.61 21.96 0.52
N PRO A 33 0.44 22.28 -0.07
CA PRO A 33 -0.81 21.60 0.22
C PRO A 33 -0.79 20.16 -0.30
N ASP A 34 -1.65 19.33 0.29
CA ASP A 34 -2.03 17.91 0.10
C ASP A 34 -1.89 17.25 -1.32
N ALA A 35 -1.64 18.03 -2.38
CA ALA A 35 -1.54 17.57 -3.76
C ALA A 35 -0.25 16.77 -4.07
N ALA A 36 0.88 17.07 -3.42
CA ALA A 36 2.15 16.36 -3.65
C ALA A 36 2.15 14.93 -3.06
N GLN A 37 1.38 14.71 -1.99
CA GLN A 37 1.24 13.41 -1.33
C GLN A 37 0.49 12.39 -2.22
N GLY A 38 -0.57 12.84 -2.90
CA GLY A 38 -1.38 11.98 -3.78
C GLY A 38 -0.59 11.41 -4.98
N SER A 39 0.28 12.22 -5.58
CA SER A 39 1.14 11.80 -6.71
C SER A 39 2.15 10.72 -6.29
N THR A 40 2.75 10.87 -5.10
CA THR A 40 3.76 9.93 -4.59
C THR A 40 3.14 8.60 -4.17
N ASP A 41 1.99 8.64 -3.49
CA ASP A 41 1.25 7.46 -3.08
C ASP A 41 0.77 6.63 -4.28
N GLU A 42 0.36 7.29 -5.36
CA GLU A 42 -0.06 6.60 -6.58
C GLU A 42 1.10 5.93 -7.31
N ALA A 43 2.26 6.59 -7.39
CA ALA A 43 3.47 5.97 -7.94
C ALA A 43 3.88 4.74 -7.14
N LEU A 44 3.83 4.80 -5.80
CA LEU A 44 4.09 3.65 -4.93
C LEU A 44 3.09 2.52 -5.14
N LEU A 45 1.80 2.85 -5.33
CA LEU A 45 0.78 1.85 -5.63
C LEU A 45 1.09 1.14 -6.95
N ARG A 46 1.48 1.86 -8.00
CA ARG A 46 1.85 1.26 -9.29
C ARG A 46 3.05 0.32 -9.15
N VAL A 47 4.11 0.75 -8.46
CA VAL A 47 5.29 -0.10 -8.18
C VAL A 47 4.88 -1.37 -7.43
N ALA A 48 4.04 -1.24 -6.40
CA ALA A 48 3.56 -2.39 -5.64
C ALA A 48 2.75 -3.38 -6.50
N LEU A 49 1.92 -2.87 -7.40
CA LEU A 49 1.14 -3.69 -8.33
C LEU A 49 2.02 -4.35 -9.40
N ASP A 50 3.05 -3.66 -9.88
CA ASP A 50 4.05 -4.23 -10.79
C ASP A 50 4.83 -5.36 -10.09
N GLU A 51 5.21 -5.18 -8.82
CA GLU A 51 5.84 -6.26 -8.03
C GLU A 51 4.94 -7.48 -7.89
N MET A 52 3.65 -7.29 -7.57
CA MET A 52 2.67 -8.38 -7.50
C MET A 52 2.53 -9.11 -8.83
N GLU A 53 2.56 -8.39 -9.95
CA GLU A 53 2.42 -9.00 -11.27
C GLU A 53 3.62 -9.86 -11.66
N THR A 54 4.79 -9.61 -11.08
CA THR A 54 5.98 -10.48 -11.23
C THR A 54 6.00 -11.67 -10.28
N HIS A 55 4.97 -11.84 -9.44
CA HIS A 55 4.89 -12.95 -8.51
C HIS A 55 4.79 -14.30 -9.24
N PRO A 56 5.52 -15.35 -8.82
CA PRO A 56 5.53 -16.64 -9.52
C PRO A 56 4.16 -17.34 -9.49
N ASP A 57 3.38 -17.12 -8.44
CA ASP A 57 1.99 -17.55 -8.37
C ASP A 57 1.06 -16.39 -8.80
N VAL A 58 0.61 -16.46 -10.06
CA VAL A 58 -0.28 -15.49 -10.70
C VAL A 58 -1.67 -15.50 -10.05
N SER A 59 -2.12 -16.67 -9.55
CA SER A 59 -3.42 -16.79 -8.89
C SER A 59 -3.41 -16.08 -7.54
N ALA A 60 -2.37 -16.32 -6.73
CA ALA A 60 -2.19 -15.65 -5.45
C ALA A 60 -2.09 -14.13 -5.60
N ALA A 61 -1.33 -13.65 -6.59
CA ALA A 61 -1.24 -12.21 -6.89
C ALA A 61 -2.58 -11.62 -7.37
N GLY A 62 -3.32 -12.35 -8.21
CA GLY A 62 -4.66 -11.94 -8.64
C GLY A 62 -5.63 -11.79 -7.46
N GLU A 63 -5.63 -12.76 -6.53
CA GLU A 63 -6.44 -12.69 -5.30
C GLU A 63 -6.00 -11.56 -4.36
N ALA A 64 -4.70 -11.27 -4.27
CA ALA A 64 -4.18 -10.13 -3.53
C ALA A 64 -4.73 -8.80 -4.05
N ILE A 65 -4.67 -8.58 -5.37
CA ILE A 65 -5.16 -7.34 -5.98
C ILE A 65 -6.69 -7.23 -5.83
N ARG A 66 -7.42 -8.34 -5.99
CA ARG A 66 -8.88 -8.39 -5.72
C ARG A 66 -9.22 -8.06 -4.27
N TYR A 67 -8.42 -8.54 -3.32
CA TYR A 67 -8.58 -8.22 -1.91
C TYR A 67 -8.39 -6.71 -1.65
N LEU A 68 -7.32 -6.11 -2.20
CA LEU A 68 -7.06 -4.67 -2.10
C LEU A 68 -8.17 -3.82 -2.72
N TYR A 69 -8.70 -4.25 -3.86
CA TYR A 69 -9.84 -3.60 -4.53
C TYR A 69 -11.10 -3.64 -3.65
N ARG A 70 -11.46 -4.80 -3.10
CA ARG A 70 -12.63 -4.92 -2.20
C ARG A 70 -12.50 -4.04 -0.96
N LEU A 71 -11.32 -4.00 -0.36
CA LEU A 71 -11.06 -3.14 0.80
C LEU A 71 -11.23 -1.65 0.44
N SER A 72 -10.68 -1.26 -0.70
CA SER A 72 -10.78 0.09 -1.26
C SER A 72 -12.23 0.49 -1.58
N CYS A 73 -13.03 -0.41 -2.19
CA CYS A 73 -14.46 -0.19 -2.43
C CYS A 73 -15.25 0.01 -1.15
N ASN A 74 -15.04 -0.83 -0.13
CA ASN A 74 -15.74 -0.69 1.15
C ASN A 74 -15.53 0.70 1.79
N VAL A 75 -14.32 1.23 1.71
CA VAL A 75 -14.00 2.57 2.21
C VAL A 75 -14.58 3.66 1.31
N ALA A 76 -14.54 3.51 -0.02
CA ALA A 76 -15.07 4.49 -0.96
C ALA A 76 -16.61 4.61 -0.88
N GLU A 77 -17.31 3.48 -0.78
CA GLU A 77 -18.78 3.41 -0.69
C GLU A 77 -19.30 3.85 0.68
N SER A 78 -18.57 3.54 1.75
CA SER A 78 -18.96 3.82 3.13
C SER A 78 -17.83 4.50 3.91
N PRO A 79 -17.47 5.75 3.57
CA PRO A 79 -16.28 6.40 4.12
C PRO A 79 -16.34 6.68 5.62
N LYS A 80 -17.54 6.74 6.21
CA LYS A 80 -17.72 6.99 7.64
C LYS A 80 -17.82 5.72 8.47
N GLU A 81 -17.85 4.54 7.85
CA GLU A 81 -18.04 3.26 8.52
C GLU A 81 -16.70 2.78 9.15
N PRO A 82 -16.56 2.77 10.49
CA PRO A 82 -15.28 2.49 11.14
C PRO A 82 -14.77 1.07 10.91
N ARG A 83 -15.68 0.09 10.74
CA ARG A 83 -15.29 -1.33 10.57
C ARG A 83 -14.46 -1.54 9.30
N PHE A 84 -14.65 -0.70 8.28
CA PHE A 84 -13.92 -0.79 7.00
C PHE A 84 -12.57 -0.11 7.02
N ARG A 85 -12.24 0.60 8.11
CA ARG A 85 -10.97 1.33 8.29
C ARG A 85 -10.04 0.65 9.30
N ARG A 86 -10.43 -0.52 9.82
CA ARG A 86 -9.65 -1.28 10.80
C ARG A 86 -9.64 -2.76 10.44
N LEU A 87 -8.44 -3.29 10.20
CA LEU A 87 -8.18 -4.70 9.98
C LEU A 87 -7.40 -5.24 11.18
N ARG A 88 -7.77 -6.40 11.69
CA ARG A 88 -6.94 -7.09 12.70
C ARG A 88 -5.72 -7.69 12.03
N VAL A 89 -4.56 -7.66 12.69
CA VAL A 89 -3.33 -8.25 12.13
C VAL A 89 -3.39 -9.76 11.98
N ASP A 90 -4.25 -10.43 12.74
CA ASP A 90 -4.51 -11.88 12.68
C ASP A 90 -5.62 -12.27 11.67
N ASN A 91 -6.18 -11.31 10.95
CA ASN A 91 -7.20 -11.60 9.95
C ASN A 91 -6.60 -12.43 8.81
N THR A 92 -7.11 -13.64 8.60
CA THR A 92 -6.58 -14.59 7.62
C THR A 92 -6.54 -14.02 6.20
N ALA A 93 -7.56 -13.27 5.78
CA ALA A 93 -7.57 -12.67 4.45
C ALA A 93 -6.50 -11.58 4.31
N TYR A 94 -6.35 -10.73 5.33
CA TYR A 94 -5.28 -9.73 5.37
C TYR A 94 -3.89 -10.38 5.33
N VAL A 95 -3.66 -11.41 6.17
CA VAL A 95 -2.38 -12.13 6.22
C VAL A 95 -2.07 -12.80 4.89
N ASN A 96 -3.01 -13.57 4.34
CA ASN A 96 -2.76 -14.36 3.13
C ASN A 96 -2.60 -13.48 1.89
N HIS A 97 -3.39 -12.42 1.76
CA HIS A 97 -3.49 -11.65 0.51
C HIS A 97 -2.68 -10.36 0.53
N ALA A 98 -2.55 -9.68 1.67
CA ALA A 98 -1.81 -8.42 1.76
C ALA A 98 -0.41 -8.57 2.35
N LEU A 99 -0.17 -9.54 3.23
CA LEU A 99 1.17 -9.79 3.79
C LEU A 99 1.91 -10.95 3.09
N GLY A 100 1.16 -11.97 2.66
CA GLY A 100 1.70 -13.19 2.06
C GLY A 100 2.15 -13.05 0.61
N VAL A 101 1.83 -11.93 -0.05
CA VAL A 101 2.17 -11.68 -1.46
C VAL A 101 3.13 -10.51 -1.56
N ARG A 102 4.22 -10.69 -2.32
CA ARG A 102 5.20 -9.62 -2.60
C ARG A 102 4.50 -8.40 -3.19
N GLY A 103 4.85 -7.19 -2.73
CA GLY A 103 4.17 -5.95 -3.09
C GLY A 103 2.89 -5.66 -2.27
N GLY A 104 2.32 -6.65 -1.56
CA GLY A 104 1.09 -6.49 -0.76
C GLY A 104 1.16 -5.44 0.34
N THR A 105 2.23 -5.48 1.13
CA THR A 105 2.42 -4.51 2.21
C THR A 105 2.64 -3.10 1.67
N LEU A 106 3.43 -2.97 0.60
CA LEU A 106 3.66 -1.68 -0.06
C LEU A 106 2.38 -1.11 -0.65
N ALA A 107 1.53 -1.93 -1.26
CA ALA A 107 0.23 -1.50 -1.78
C ALA A 107 -0.71 -1.03 -0.66
N MET A 108 -0.77 -1.74 0.47
CA MET A 108 -1.53 -1.30 1.65
C MET A 108 -1.05 0.07 2.13
N GLU A 109 0.27 0.25 2.25
CA GLU A 109 0.88 1.51 2.66
C GLU A 109 0.61 2.67 1.70
N ALA A 110 0.68 2.42 0.38
CA ALA A 110 0.36 3.38 -0.66
C ALA A 110 -1.11 3.81 -0.64
N LEU A 111 -2.02 2.88 -0.32
CA LEU A 111 -3.44 3.18 -0.09
C LEU A 111 -3.67 3.99 1.20
N GLY A 112 -2.66 4.09 2.07
CA GLY A 112 -2.68 4.88 3.31
C GLY A 112 -2.93 4.04 4.57
N TRP A 113 -2.94 2.72 4.45
CA TRP A 113 -3.06 1.82 5.60
C TRP A 113 -1.75 1.78 6.37
N ARG A 114 -1.83 1.85 7.70
CA ARG A 114 -0.68 1.83 8.60
C ARG A 114 -0.95 0.88 9.76
N VAL A 115 0.08 0.16 10.22
CA VAL A 115 -0.01 -0.64 11.44
C VAL A 115 -0.13 0.30 12.64
N SER A 116 -1.04 0.01 13.56
CA SER A 116 -1.25 0.77 14.80
C SER A 116 -0.02 0.68 15.73
N GLU A 117 0.12 1.65 16.64
CA GLU A 117 1.29 1.70 17.53
C GLU A 117 1.43 0.47 18.44
N ASP A 118 0.31 -0.14 18.82
CA ASP A 118 0.24 -1.37 19.60
C ASP A 118 0.46 -2.65 18.76
N GLY A 119 0.60 -2.52 17.43
CA GLY A 119 0.76 -3.63 16.50
C GLY A 119 -0.48 -4.53 16.36
N SER A 120 -1.63 -4.16 16.95
CA SER A 120 -2.82 -5.03 16.99
C SER A 120 -3.69 -4.95 15.74
N ALA A 121 -3.56 -3.89 14.97
CA ALA A 121 -4.39 -3.64 13.79
C ALA A 121 -3.64 -2.91 12.68
N CYS A 122 -4.09 -3.10 11.44
CA CYS A 122 -3.80 -2.22 10.32
C CYS A 122 -4.99 -1.25 10.17
N VAL A 123 -4.72 0.05 10.21
CA VAL A 123 -5.74 1.10 10.28
C VAL A 123 -5.58 2.12 9.15
N LEU A 124 -6.70 2.63 8.68
CA LEU A 124 -6.79 3.71 7.71
C LEU A 124 -7.31 4.97 8.41
N SER A 125 -6.57 6.09 8.30
CA SER A 125 -7.00 7.37 8.90
C SER A 125 -8.41 7.75 8.44
N ALA A 126 -9.24 8.30 9.33
CA ALA A 126 -10.58 8.76 8.98
C ALA A 126 -10.59 9.84 7.89
N SER A 127 -9.52 10.64 7.81
CA SER A 127 -9.33 11.67 6.77
C SER A 127 -8.93 11.10 5.41
N ARG A 128 -8.44 9.85 5.35
CA ARG A 128 -8.00 9.24 4.10
C ARG A 128 -9.21 8.73 3.32
N GLY A 129 -9.46 9.33 2.16
CA GLY A 129 -10.40 8.81 1.17
C GLY A 129 -9.71 7.84 0.21
N ILE A 130 -10.52 7.06 -0.49
CA ILE A 130 -10.10 6.30 -1.67
C ILE A 130 -10.82 6.91 -2.86
N GLY A 131 -10.05 7.46 -3.81
CA GLY A 131 -10.60 8.12 -4.98
C GLY A 131 -10.93 7.15 -6.11
N GLU A 132 -11.77 7.59 -7.04
CA GLU A 132 -12.16 6.83 -8.24
C GLU A 132 -10.95 6.39 -9.08
N HIS A 133 -9.94 7.26 -9.22
CA HIS A 133 -8.71 6.94 -9.94
C HIS A 133 -7.94 5.74 -9.35
N THR A 134 -7.88 5.65 -8.02
CA THR A 134 -7.27 4.52 -7.31
C THR A 134 -8.04 3.22 -7.54
N LEU A 135 -9.38 3.28 -7.49
CA LEU A 135 -10.24 2.14 -7.78
C LEU A 135 -10.06 1.65 -9.22
N GLN A 136 -10.01 2.58 -10.17
CA GLN A 136 -9.79 2.28 -11.58
C GLN A 136 -8.43 1.59 -11.80
N THR A 137 -7.38 2.12 -11.17
CA THR A 137 -6.02 1.52 -11.24
C THR A 137 -6.01 0.07 -10.75
N LEU A 138 -6.66 -0.21 -9.62
CA LEU A 138 -6.79 -1.56 -9.08
C LEU A 138 -7.61 -2.47 -10.02
N GLN A 139 -8.73 -1.96 -10.54
CA GLN A 139 -9.60 -2.72 -11.44
C GLN A 139 -8.90 -3.09 -12.75
N ASP A 140 -8.13 -2.17 -13.34
CA ASP A 140 -7.39 -2.44 -14.56
C ASP A 140 -6.27 -3.46 -14.33
N ARG A 141 -5.63 -3.43 -13.16
CA ARG A 141 -4.67 -4.48 -12.81
C ARG A 141 -5.33 -5.85 -12.64
N ILE A 142 -6.54 -5.92 -12.06
CA ILE A 142 -7.30 -7.18 -11.99
C ILE A 142 -7.56 -7.74 -13.39
N LYS A 143 -7.98 -6.89 -14.35
CA LYS A 143 -8.22 -7.33 -15.74
C LYS A 143 -6.94 -7.87 -16.38
N ALA A 144 -5.80 -7.20 -16.18
CA ALA A 144 -4.51 -7.67 -16.68
C ALA A 144 -4.13 -9.04 -16.11
N MET A 145 -4.31 -9.25 -14.80
CA MET A 145 -4.05 -10.55 -14.16
C MET A 145 -4.98 -11.66 -14.67
N VAL A 146 -6.25 -11.36 -14.91
CA VAL A 146 -7.20 -12.33 -15.50
C VAL A 146 -6.79 -12.70 -16.93
N ALA A 147 -6.37 -11.72 -17.74
CA ALA A 147 -5.87 -11.98 -19.09
C ALA A 147 -4.61 -12.88 -19.07
N LYS A 148 -3.72 -12.67 -18.10
CA LYS A 148 -2.52 -13.51 -17.91
C LYS A 148 -2.83 -14.95 -17.50
N LEU A 149 -3.87 -15.17 -16.68
CA LEU A 149 -4.29 -16.52 -16.29
C LEU A 149 -4.97 -17.29 -17.42
N ALA A 150 -5.51 -16.58 -18.41
CA ALA A 150 -6.20 -17.17 -19.56
C ALA A 150 -5.28 -17.48 -20.76
N ALA A 151 -4.02 -17.02 -20.71
CA ALA A 151 -3.00 -17.20 -21.73
C ALA A 151 -2.13 -18.43 -21.45
#